data_AF-A0A6L7ZTR2-F1
#
_entry.id   AF-A0A6L7ZTR2-F1
#
_cell.length_a   1.000
_cell.length_b   1.000
_cell.length_c   1.000
_cell.angle_alpha   90.00
_cell.angle_beta   90.00
_cell.angle_gamma   90.00
#
_symmetry.space_group_name_H-M   'P 1'
#
loop_
_entity.id
_entity.type
_entity.pdbx_description
1 polymer ?
#
loop_
_entity_poly.entity_id
_entity_poly.type
_entity_poly.pdbx_seq_one_letter_code
_entity_poly.pdbx_strand_id
1 'polypeptide(L)'
;HGEAVAIGMCMAFDLSADLGWAGRQEAARVRDHLESVGLPTAPAAVAGLGLTPAAMAGLMRKDKKVADGRIVFVMVRGIGEAFVTAAVEESDLETYLSKVLG
;
A
#
# COMPACT_ATOMS: atom_id res chain seq x y z
N HIS A 1 -5.53 -6.19 13.46
CA HIS A 1 -4.32 -5.34 13.39
C HIS A 1 -3.30 -5.94 12.42
N GLY A 2 -2.80 -7.16 12.65
CA GLY A 2 -1.84 -7.81 11.74
C GLY A 2 -2.33 -7.96 10.29
N GLU A 3 -3.61 -8.28 10.08
CA GLU A 3 -4.22 -8.34 8.75
C GLU A 3 -4.13 -7.01 7.98
N ALA A 4 -4.50 -5.91 8.62
CA ALA A 4 -4.42 -4.58 8.03
C ALA A 4 -2.97 -4.18 7.70
N VAL A 5 -2.02 -4.56 8.56
CA VAL A 5 -0.59 -4.35 8.33
C VAL A 5 -0.10 -5.16 7.13
N ALA A 6 -0.49 -6.43 7.01
CA ALA A 6 -0.12 -7.30 5.89
C ALA A 6 -0.61 -6.75 4.55
N ILE A 7 -1.88 -6.31 4.51
CA ILE A 7 -2.46 -5.67 3.32
C ILE A 7 -1.72 -4.37 3.00
N GLY A 8 -1.48 -3.51 4.00
CA GLY A 8 -0.74 -2.27 3.81
C GLY A 8 0.69 -2.48 3.31
N MET A 9 1.37 -3.53 3.78
CA MET A 9 2.70 -3.92 3.28
C MET A 9 2.64 -4.34 1.81
N CYS A 10 1.71 -5.22 1.43
CA CYS A 10 1.52 -5.59 0.02
C CYS A 10 1.25 -4.35 -0.83
N MET A 11 0.41 -3.43 -0.34
CA MET A 11 0.09 -2.21 -1.05
C MET A 11 1.30 -1.28 -1.23
N ALA A 12 2.13 -1.14 -0.20
CA ALA A 12 3.36 -0.34 -0.29
C ALA A 12 4.37 -0.94 -1.28
N PHE A 13 4.51 -2.26 -1.32
CA PHE A 13 5.38 -2.96 -2.29
C PHE A 13 4.85 -2.82 -3.73
N ASP A 14 3.56 -3.05 -3.94
CA ASP A 14 2.94 -2.92 -5.26
C ASP A 14 3.02 -1.50 -5.80
N LEU A 15 2.70 -0.50 -4.97
CA LEU A 15 2.80 0.91 -5.35
C LEU A 15 4.26 1.32 -5.59
N SER A 16 5.19 0.85 -4.77
CA SER A 16 6.62 1.10 -5.01
C SER A 16 7.08 0.50 -6.34
N ALA A 17 6.56 -0.66 -6.73
CA ALA A 17 6.86 -1.27 -8.03
C ALA A 17 6.20 -0.53 -9.20
N ASP A 18 4.96 -0.08 -9.03
CA ASP A 18 4.24 0.72 -10.04
C ASP A 18 4.93 2.09 -10.27
N LEU A 19 5.53 2.68 -9.23
CA LEU A 19 6.33 3.92 -9.29
C LEU A 19 7.79 3.70 -9.72
N GLY A 20 8.20 2.46 -9.99
CA GLY A 20 9.57 2.12 -10.40
C GLY A 20 10.63 2.24 -9.30
N TRP A 21 10.23 2.28 -8.03
CA TRP A 21 11.13 2.32 -6.88
C TRP A 21 11.63 0.94 -6.45
N ALA A 22 10.83 -0.11 -6.68
CA ALA A 22 11.16 -1.50 -6.39
C ALA A 22 10.86 -2.41 -7.59
N GLY A 23 11.43 -3.61 -7.60
CA GLY A 23 11.09 -4.63 -8.60
C GLY A 23 9.75 -5.33 -8.29
N ARG A 24 9.07 -5.81 -9.35
CA ARG A 24 7.82 -6.58 -9.20
C ARG A 24 8.04 -7.96 -8.56
N GLN A 25 9.25 -8.51 -8.67
CA GLN A 25 9.57 -9.82 -8.07
C GLN A 25 9.58 -9.75 -6.54
N GLU A 26 10.05 -8.65 -5.98
CA GLU A 26 10.07 -8.39 -4.54
C GLU A 26 8.65 -8.26 -3.99
N ALA A 27 7.77 -7.55 -4.71
CA ALA A 27 6.36 -7.46 -4.35
C ALA A 27 5.68 -8.84 -4.32
N ALA A 28 5.92 -9.67 -5.34
CA ALA A 28 5.41 -11.04 -5.38
C ALA A 28 5.94 -11.89 -4.22
N ARG A 29 7.24 -11.82 -3.91
CA ARG A 29 7.84 -12.56 -2.79
C ARG A 29 7.23 -12.20 -1.44
N VAL A 30 6.94 -10.92 -1.21
CA VAL A 30 6.30 -10.46 0.04
C VAL A 30 4.87 -10.95 0.13
N ARG A 31 4.12 -10.89 -0.98
CA ARG A 31 2.77 -11.43 -1.09
C ARG A 31 2.75 -12.93 -0.77
N ASP A 32 3.57 -13.72 -1.46
CA ASP A 32 3.65 -15.17 -1.29
C ASP A 32 4.00 -15.53 0.17
N HIS A 33 4.93 -14.79 0.78
CA HIS A 33 5.29 -15.01 2.18
C HIS A 33 4.10 -14.75 3.13
N LEU A 34 3.40 -13.63 2.97
CA LEU A 34 2.25 -13.29 3.81
C LEU A 34 1.09 -14.29 3.64
N GLU A 35 0.84 -14.76 2.41
CA GLU A 35 -0.13 -15.81 2.14
C GLU A 35 0.28 -17.14 2.80
N SER A 36 1.56 -17.50 2.75
CA SER A 36 2.07 -18.75 3.35
C SER A 36 1.88 -18.82 4.86
N VAL A 37 1.79 -17.67 5.54
CA VAL A 37 1.53 -17.58 6.99
C VAL A 37 0.06 -17.28 7.32
N GLY A 38 -0.82 -17.34 6.32
CA GLY A 38 -2.27 -17.19 6.46
C GLY A 38 -2.75 -15.75 6.62
N LEU A 39 -1.95 -14.75 6.23
CA LEU A 39 -2.35 -13.35 6.28
C LEU A 39 -2.98 -12.89 4.96
N PRO A 40 -3.99 -12.00 5.00
CA PRO A 40 -4.57 -11.42 3.81
C PRO A 40 -3.59 -10.46 3.12
N THR A 41 -3.55 -10.50 1.79
CA THR A 41 -2.62 -9.71 0.96
C THR A 41 -3.30 -8.70 0.04
N ALA A 42 -4.63 -8.59 0.14
CA ALA A 42 -5.41 -7.62 -0.62
C ALA A 42 -6.62 -7.15 0.22
N PRO A 43 -7.08 -5.89 0.04
CA PRO A 43 -8.28 -5.41 0.71
C PRO A 43 -9.52 -6.28 0.44
N ALA A 44 -9.64 -6.84 -0.77
CA ALA A 44 -10.72 -7.74 -1.17
C ALA A 44 -10.77 -9.05 -0.36
N ALA A 45 -9.69 -9.44 0.30
CA ALA A 45 -9.65 -10.62 1.16
C ALA A 45 -10.35 -10.39 2.52
N VAL A 46 -10.68 -9.14 2.87
CA VAL A 46 -11.35 -8.79 4.13
C VAL A 46 -12.85 -8.62 3.89
N ALA A 47 -13.63 -9.60 4.35
CA ALA A 47 -15.08 -9.57 4.25
C ALA A 47 -15.66 -8.35 4.98
N GLY A 48 -16.58 -7.64 4.32
CA GLY A 48 -17.28 -6.49 4.90
C GLY A 48 -16.45 -5.20 4.99
N LEU A 49 -15.23 -5.16 4.43
CA LEU A 49 -14.41 -3.94 4.43
C LEU A 49 -15.09 -2.82 3.62
N GLY A 50 -15.67 -3.14 2.45
CA GLY A 50 -16.54 -2.25 1.69
C GLY A 50 -15.98 -0.85 1.40
N LEU A 51 -14.65 -0.70 1.34
CA LEU A 51 -13.98 0.58 1.17
C LEU A 51 -13.87 0.94 -0.30
N THR A 52 -14.38 2.11 -0.67
CA THR A 52 -14.13 2.70 -1.99
C THR A 52 -12.72 3.30 -2.04
N PRO A 53 -12.11 3.46 -3.23
CA PRO A 53 -10.84 4.18 -3.38
C PRO A 53 -10.83 5.54 -2.68
N ALA A 54 -11.90 6.32 -2.84
CA ALA A 54 -12.06 7.63 -2.22
C ALA A 54 -12.14 7.56 -0.69
N ALA A 55 -12.84 6.56 -0.14
CA ALA A 55 -12.91 6.35 1.31
C ALA A 55 -11.54 5.99 1.88
N MET A 56 -10.79 5.09 1.21
CA MET A 56 -9.44 4.71 1.60
C MET A 56 -8.48 5.91 1.56
N ALA A 57 -8.47 6.67 0.46
CA ALA A 57 -7.66 7.88 0.33
C ALA A 57 -8.02 8.92 1.41
N GLY A 58 -9.31 9.07 1.72
CA GLY A 58 -9.78 9.95 2.80
C GLY A 58 -9.29 9.51 4.20
N LEU A 59 -9.22 8.20 4.47
CA LEU A 59 -8.66 7.66 5.70
C LEU A 59 -7.14 7.92 5.79
N MET A 60 -6.41 7.69 4.69
CA MET A 60 -4.97 7.96 4.63
C MET A 60 -4.63 9.44 4.84
N ARG A 61 -5.48 10.36 4.35
CA ARG A 61 -5.33 11.81 4.61
C ARG A 61 -5.53 12.20 6.08
N LYS A 62 -6.40 11.48 6.79
CA LYS A 62 -6.66 11.74 8.22
C LYS A 62 -5.54 11.19 9.12
N ASP A 63 -4.81 10.17 8.66
CA ASP A 63 -3.68 9.62 9.38
C ASP A 63 -2.50 10.61 9.35
N LYS A 64 -2.18 11.12 10.54
CA LYS A 64 -1.53 12.40 10.75
C LYS A 64 0.00 12.28 10.63
N LYS A 65 0.51 12.15 9.40
CA LYS A 65 1.90 12.48 9.04
C LYS A 65 1.91 13.28 7.74
N VAL A 66 1.35 14.49 7.83
CA VAL A 66 1.30 15.42 6.70
C VAL A 66 2.51 16.34 6.80
N ALA A 67 3.41 16.28 5.83
CA ALA A 67 4.44 17.31 5.63
C ALA A 67 3.96 18.19 4.47
N ASP A 68 3.78 19.49 4.72
CA ASP A 68 3.39 20.49 3.71
C ASP A 68 2.14 20.12 2.87
N GLY A 69 1.13 19.51 3.51
CA GLY A 69 -0.11 19.12 2.83
C GLY A 69 -0.05 17.78 2.07
N ARG A 70 1.10 17.10 2.05
CA ARG A 70 1.29 15.80 1.40
C ARG A 70 1.29 14.65 2.39
N ILE A 71 0.72 13.52 1.99
CA ILE A 71 0.74 12.29 2.78
C ILE A 71 2.17 11.73 2.79
N VAL A 72 2.71 11.45 3.98
CA VAL A 72 4.01 10.79 4.13
C VAL A 72 3.81 9.28 4.18
N PHE A 73 4.50 8.58 3.27
CA PHE A 73 4.47 7.13 3.15
C PHE A 73 5.78 6.51 3.64
N VAL A 74 5.69 5.25 4.07
CA VAL A 74 6.83 4.34 4.14
C VAL A 74 6.78 3.47 2.89
N MET A 75 7.77 3.63 2.02
CA MET A 75 7.88 2.98 0.72
C MET A 75 9.13 2.10 0.69
N VAL A 76 9.31 1.30 -0.36
CA VAL A 76 10.40 0.32 -0.43
C VAL A 76 11.18 0.41 -1.73
N ARG A 77 12.48 0.13 -1.67
CA ARG A 77 13.34 -0.13 -2.84
C ARG A 77 13.52 -1.62 -3.12
N GLY A 78 13.18 -2.45 -2.13
CA GLY A 78 13.31 -3.89 -2.14
C GLY A 78 13.13 -4.43 -0.73
N ILE A 79 13.24 -5.74 -0.57
CA ILE A 79 13.14 -6.38 0.75
C ILE A 79 14.34 -5.94 1.62
N GLY A 80 14.06 -5.35 2.78
CA GLY A 80 15.08 -4.83 3.69
C GLY A 80 15.44 -3.35 3.47
N GLU A 81 14.89 -2.71 2.43
CA GLU A 81 15.20 -1.33 2.07
C GLU A 81 13.94 -0.45 2.05
N ALA A 82 13.51 0.01 3.23
CA ALA A 82 12.39 0.94 3.37
C ALA A 82 12.87 2.39 3.52
N PHE A 83 12.08 3.34 3.03
CA PHE A 83 12.35 4.77 3.15
C PHE A 83 11.06 5.57 3.35
N VAL A 84 11.20 6.74 3.98
CA VAL A 84 10.08 7.65 4.24
C VAL A 84 10.06 8.70 3.11
N THR A 85 8.89 8.94 2.51
CA THR A 85 8.76 9.89 1.40
C THR A 85 7.38 10.54 1.36
N ALA A 86 7.33 11.79 0.89
CA ALA A 86 6.11 12.51 0.54
C ALA A 86 5.99 12.70 -0.99
N ALA A 87 6.78 11.96 -1.77
CA ALA A 87 6.87 12.07 -3.23
C ALA A 87 5.87 11.17 -3.99
N VAL A 88 4.93 10.53 -3.28
CA VAL A 88 3.82 9.83 -3.93
C VAL A 88 2.79 10.89 -4.30
N GLU A 89 2.57 11.08 -5.59
CA GLU A 89 1.57 12.03 -6.09
C GLU A 89 0.15 11.48 -5.87
N GLU A 90 -0.80 12.38 -5.64
CA GLU A 90 -2.19 11.98 -5.32
C GLU A 90 -2.83 11.19 -6.48
N SER A 91 -2.51 11.55 -7.73
CA SER A 91 -2.97 10.83 -8.91
C SER A 91 -2.47 9.39 -9.00
N ASP A 92 -1.23 9.14 -8.57
CA ASP A 92 -0.66 7.79 -8.58
C ASP A 92 -1.34 6.91 -7.53
N LEU A 93 -1.58 7.49 -6.35
CA LEU A 93 -2.33 6.84 -5.29
C LEU A 93 -3.77 6.53 -5.72
N GLU A 94 -4.48 7.47 -6.33
CA GLU A 94 -5.86 7.26 -6.80
C GLU A 94 -5.94 6.19 -7.89
N THR A 95 -4.99 6.21 -8.83
CA THR A 95 -4.88 5.18 -9.88
C THR A 95 -4.65 3.80 -9.27
N TYR A 96 -3.72 3.70 -8.32
CA TYR A 96 -3.41 2.46 -7.62
C TYR A 96 -4.60 1.94 -6.81
N LEU A 97 -5.24 2.81 -6.01
CA LEU A 97 -6.40 2.43 -5.20
C LEU A 97 -7.58 2.00 -6.07
N SER A 98 -7.80 2.65 -7.22
CA SER A 98 -8.85 2.24 -8.17
C SER A 98 -8.59 0.85 -8.76
N LYS A 99 -7.33 0.48 -9.00
CA LYS A 99 -6.95 -0.85 -9.49
C LYS A 99 -7.13 -1.95 -8.43
N VAL A 100 -6.98 -1.63 -7.15
CA VAL A 100 -6.98 -2.63 -6.06
C VAL A 100 -8.33 -2.74 -5.34
N LEU A 101 -9.15 -1.68 -5.39
CA LEU A 101 -10.46 -1.61 -4.74
C LEU A 101 -11.64 -1.52 -5.72
N GLY A 102 -11.38 -1.35 -7.03
CA GLY A 102 -12.37 -1.41 -8.10
C GLY A 102 -12.50 -2.80 -8.68
#